data_AF-A0A2V7PEM7-F1
#
_entry.id   AF-A0A2V7PEM7-F1
#
_cell.length_a   1.000
_cell.length_b   1.000
_cell.length_c   1.000
_cell.angle_alpha   90.00
_cell.angle_beta   90.00
_cell.angle_gamma   90.00
#
_symmetry.space_group_name_H-M   'P 1'
#
loop_
_entity.id
_entity.type
_entity.pdbx_description
1 polymer ?
#
loop_
_entity_poly.entity_id
_entity_poly.type
_entity_poly.pdbx_seq_one_letter_code
_entity_poly.pdbx_strand_id
1 'polypeptide(L)'
;MAVRSPQPGLHLPQTARVLTAVKPRTSGTGRLESLRKGAEEDGRLGICNTLSPFAVDTVVIALNNRPAILRLRYRGGGTITLVADPGWFTNQVWRDSDVPSVALPLLTPRRERPGRVAWDEYHQGFGFGQQTSFAGRTWSWLRSSPAGWAILQLIAVALVWLAMTAVRFGPARSVIERRRRSPLEHLEALGAGLESAADADTAVRRLALGLRRRLSRTGYLADGNVVPWVEGLELAMRGPEGRAAVRRLHQLLTVRDRDDRAGRVLHAAQAVEDVWEELRPRTTRSAS
;
A
#
# COMPACT_ATOMS: atom_id res chain seq x y z
N MET A 1 15.11 8.41 -12.70
CA MET A 1 15.30 8.02 -11.28
C MET A 1 16.78 7.76 -11.09
N ALA A 2 17.49 8.64 -10.36
CA ALA A 2 18.94 8.54 -10.18
C ALA A 2 19.23 7.73 -8.91
N VAL A 3 19.97 6.63 -9.04
CA VAL A 3 20.37 5.76 -7.93
C VAL A 3 21.65 6.33 -7.32
N ARG A 4 21.63 6.63 -6.01
CA ARG A 4 22.85 6.99 -5.26
C ARG A 4 23.55 5.72 -4.79
N SER A 5 24.87 5.69 -4.96
CA SER A 5 25.72 4.64 -4.40
C SER A 5 25.57 4.59 -2.88
N PRO A 6 25.49 3.41 -2.26
CA PRO A 6 25.29 3.26 -0.81
C PRO A 6 26.50 3.74 0.02
N GLN A 7 27.67 3.92 -0.57
CA GLN A 7 28.86 4.45 0.11
C GLN A 7 29.58 5.51 -0.75
N PRO A 8 30.04 6.63 -0.15
CA PRO A 8 30.86 7.61 -0.86
C PRO A 8 32.19 6.97 -1.27
N GLY A 9 32.52 6.99 -2.56
CA GLY A 9 33.78 6.44 -3.10
C GLY A 9 33.67 5.06 -3.75
N LEU A 10 32.52 4.37 -3.67
CA LEU A 10 32.31 3.13 -4.41
C LEU A 10 32.02 3.44 -5.88
N HIS A 11 33.06 3.38 -6.72
CA HIS A 11 32.90 3.41 -8.17
C HIS A 11 32.30 2.08 -8.63
N LEU A 12 30.99 2.08 -8.84
CA LEU A 12 30.32 0.95 -9.49
C LEU A 12 30.96 0.75 -10.87
N PRO A 13 31.29 -0.50 -11.26
CA PRO A 13 31.83 -0.77 -12.59
C PRO A 13 30.88 -0.21 -13.64
N GLN A 14 31.44 0.34 -14.73
CA GLN A 14 30.63 0.92 -15.80
C GLN A 14 29.63 -0.12 -16.30
N THR A 15 28.35 0.11 -16.02
CA THR A 15 27.29 -0.74 -16.51
C THR A 15 27.09 -0.46 -18.00
N ALA A 16 27.57 -1.37 -18.84
CA ALA A 16 27.30 -1.29 -20.27
C ALA A 16 25.81 -1.58 -20.50
N ARG A 17 25.08 -0.64 -21.10
CA ARG A 17 23.74 -0.92 -21.62
C ARG A 17 23.87 -1.78 -22.86
N VAL A 18 23.77 -3.10 -22.68
CA VAL A 18 23.88 -4.07 -23.79
C VAL A 18 22.59 -4.16 -24.61
N LEU A 19 21.45 -3.85 -23.99
CA LEU A 19 20.13 -3.90 -24.64
C LEU A 19 19.41 -2.56 -24.49
N THR A 20 18.73 -2.14 -25.56
CA THR A 20 17.84 -0.98 -25.56
C THR A 20 16.44 -1.46 -25.90
N ALA A 21 15.46 -1.11 -25.06
CA ALA A 21 14.06 -1.44 -25.31
C ALA A 21 13.59 -0.72 -26.59
N VAL A 22 13.23 -1.49 -27.61
CA VAL A 22 12.65 -0.96 -28.84
C VAL A 22 11.14 -0.89 -28.65
N LYS A 23 10.54 0.30 -28.76
CA LYS A 23 9.08 0.43 -28.79
C LYS A 23 8.55 -0.38 -29.97
N PRO A 24 7.52 -1.23 -29.79
CA PRO A 24 6.97 -2.03 -30.87
C PRO A 24 6.48 -1.09 -31.99
N ARG A 25 7.08 -1.19 -33.19
CA ARG A 25 6.50 -0.59 -34.40
C ARG A 25 5.25 -1.39 -34.70
N THR A 26 4.09 -0.77 -34.55
CA THR A 26 2.76 -1.30 -34.87
C THR A 26 2.57 -1.66 -36.35
N SER A 27 3.58 -1.46 -37.19
CA SER A 27 3.51 -1.63 -38.66
C SER A 27 4.11 -2.94 -39.18
N GLY A 28 4.30 -3.96 -38.34
CA GLY A 28 5.02 -5.19 -38.73
C GLY A 28 4.48 -6.48 -38.11
N THR A 29 3.23 -6.49 -37.65
CA THR A 29 2.58 -7.64 -37.00
C THR A 29 2.52 -8.88 -37.90
N GLY A 30 2.45 -8.71 -39.23
CA GLY A 30 2.19 -9.81 -40.15
C GLY A 30 3.24 -10.94 -40.22
N ARG A 31 4.52 -10.72 -39.85
CA ARG A 31 5.57 -11.76 -39.99
C ARG A 31 5.79 -12.61 -38.74
N LEU A 32 5.39 -12.11 -37.57
CA LEU A 32 5.49 -12.84 -36.30
C LEU A 32 4.15 -13.45 -35.89
N GLU A 33 3.02 -12.89 -36.36
CA GLU A 33 1.70 -13.51 -36.22
C GLU A 33 1.61 -14.85 -36.96
N SER A 34 2.31 -15.03 -38.08
CA SER A 34 2.39 -16.32 -38.78
C SER A 34 3.12 -17.42 -38.00
N LEU A 35 3.80 -17.08 -36.90
CA LEU A 35 4.44 -18.03 -35.98
C LEU A 35 3.59 -18.25 -34.72
N ARG A 36 2.47 -17.52 -34.57
CA ARG A 36 1.54 -17.70 -33.47
C ARG A 36 0.77 -18.99 -33.70
N LYS A 37 1.20 -20.05 -33.04
CA LYS A 37 0.49 -21.32 -33.00
C LYS A 37 -0.82 -21.11 -32.23
N GLY A 38 -1.95 -21.04 -32.94
CA GLY A 38 -3.29 -21.17 -32.35
C GLY A 38 -4.22 -19.97 -32.46
N ALA A 39 -4.39 -19.37 -33.64
CA ALA A 39 -5.55 -18.48 -33.86
C ALA A 39 -6.56 -19.04 -34.87
N GLU A 40 -6.15 -19.75 -35.91
CA GLU A 40 -7.08 -20.35 -36.89
C GLU A 40 -6.40 -21.54 -37.55
N GLU A 41 -6.54 -22.73 -36.98
CA GLU A 41 -6.49 -24.01 -37.72
C GLU A 41 -6.86 -25.15 -36.75
N ASP A 42 -8.16 -25.42 -36.65
CA ASP A 42 -8.68 -26.78 -36.39
C ASP A 42 -8.46 -27.67 -37.64
N GLY A 43 -7.34 -27.48 -38.33
CA GLY A 43 -6.85 -28.33 -39.39
C GLY A 43 -6.02 -29.41 -38.75
N ARG A 44 -6.54 -30.64 -38.74
CA ARG A 44 -5.84 -31.92 -38.51
C ARG A 44 -4.40 -31.74 -38.03
N LEU A 45 -4.14 -31.96 -36.73
CA LEU A 45 -2.81 -31.98 -36.13
C LEU A 45 -1.79 -32.66 -37.07
N GLY A 46 -1.17 -31.84 -37.92
CA GLY A 46 -0.11 -32.26 -38.79
C GLY A 46 0.98 -32.75 -37.87
N ILE A 47 1.46 -33.98 -38.13
CA ILE A 47 2.59 -34.57 -37.43
C ILE A 47 3.63 -33.47 -37.28
N CYS A 48 3.88 -33.03 -36.05
CA CYS A 48 4.88 -32.02 -35.79
C CYS A 48 6.20 -32.64 -36.23
N ASN A 49 6.69 -32.27 -37.41
CA ASN A 49 8.00 -32.69 -37.88
C ASN A 49 9.01 -32.25 -36.82
N THR A 50 9.51 -33.21 -36.06
CA THR A 50 10.50 -32.97 -35.01
C THR A 50 11.73 -32.42 -35.70
N LEU A 51 12.03 -31.14 -35.45
CA LEU A 51 13.24 -30.52 -35.95
C LEU A 51 14.42 -31.26 -35.31
N SER A 52 15.12 -32.07 -36.10
CA SER A 52 16.33 -32.74 -35.67
C SER A 52 17.53 -31.78 -35.80
N PRO A 53 18.29 -31.54 -34.72
CA PRO A 53 19.49 -30.73 -34.80
C PRO A 53 20.56 -31.43 -35.63
N PHE A 54 21.29 -30.67 -36.44
CA PHE A 54 22.43 -31.19 -37.20
C PHE A 54 23.70 -31.28 -36.36
N ALA A 55 23.83 -30.42 -35.33
CA ALA A 55 24.93 -30.47 -34.39
C ALA A 55 24.44 -30.15 -32.96
N VAL A 56 25.08 -30.78 -31.98
CA VAL A 56 24.82 -30.61 -30.55
C VAL A 56 26.15 -30.29 -29.88
N ASP A 57 26.30 -29.04 -29.44
CA ASP A 57 27.49 -28.57 -28.74
C ASP A 57 27.21 -28.51 -27.24
N THR A 58 27.98 -29.22 -26.42
CA THR A 58 27.88 -29.13 -24.95
C THR A 58 28.65 -27.90 -24.48
N VAL A 59 27.94 -26.90 -23.93
CA VAL A 59 28.54 -25.64 -23.47
C VAL A 59 29.02 -25.76 -22.04
N VAL A 60 28.23 -26.41 -21.18
CA VAL A 60 28.54 -26.59 -19.76
C VAL A 60 28.24 -28.03 -19.36
N ILE A 61 29.18 -28.63 -18.62
CA ILE A 61 29.06 -29.95 -18.02
C ILE A 61 29.03 -29.76 -16.50
N ALA A 62 28.09 -30.41 -15.83
CA ALA A 62 28.01 -30.43 -14.37
C ALA A 62 29.09 -31.36 -13.77
N LEU A 63 29.39 -31.19 -12.47
CA LEU A 63 30.40 -31.99 -11.77
C LEU A 63 30.18 -33.52 -11.86
N ASN A 64 28.93 -33.93 -12.07
CA ASN A 64 28.54 -35.34 -12.29
C ASN A 64 28.72 -35.82 -13.74
N ASN A 65 29.47 -35.07 -14.56
CA ASN A 65 29.72 -35.33 -15.97
C ASN A 65 28.45 -35.37 -16.86
N ARG A 66 27.34 -34.76 -16.42
CA ARG A 66 26.11 -34.61 -17.22
C ARG A 66 26.06 -33.24 -17.88
N PRO A 67 25.53 -33.12 -19.12
CA PRO A 67 25.39 -31.83 -19.77
C PRO A 67 24.37 -30.96 -19.02
N ALA A 68 24.79 -29.76 -18.62
CA ALA A 68 23.93 -28.76 -17.97
C ALA A 68 23.38 -27.75 -18.99
N ILE A 69 24.19 -27.40 -20.00
CA ILE A 69 23.79 -26.49 -21.09
C ILE A 69 24.20 -27.09 -22.42
N LEU A 70 23.24 -27.21 -23.33
CA LEU A 70 23.42 -27.72 -24.69
C LEU A 70 23.05 -26.63 -25.70
N ARG A 71 23.79 -26.55 -26.80
CA ARG A 71 23.47 -25.70 -27.94
C ARG A 71 23.23 -26.57 -29.16
N LEU A 72 21.98 -26.55 -29.61
CA LEU A 72 21.51 -27.25 -30.80
C LEU A 72 21.60 -26.32 -32.01
N ARG A 73 22.16 -26.81 -33.11
CA ARG A 73 22.28 -26.07 -34.38
C ARG A 73 21.45 -26.74 -35.47
N TYR A 74 20.69 -25.93 -36.21
CA TYR A 74 19.81 -26.40 -37.27
C TYR A 74 20.30 -25.98 -38.65
N ARG A 75 20.06 -26.82 -39.66
CA ARG A 75 20.50 -26.59 -41.05
C ARG A 75 19.93 -25.31 -41.68
N GLY A 76 18.74 -24.89 -41.25
CA GLY A 76 18.07 -23.67 -41.72
C GLY A 76 18.62 -22.36 -41.16
N GLY A 77 19.69 -22.40 -40.37
CA GLY A 77 20.20 -21.21 -39.68
C GLY A 77 19.34 -20.92 -38.44
N GLY A 78 19.79 -21.40 -37.29
CA GLY A 78 19.11 -21.22 -36.03
C GLY A 78 19.80 -22.03 -34.96
N THR A 79 19.88 -21.48 -33.76
CA THR A 79 20.46 -22.16 -32.61
C THR A 79 19.48 -22.15 -31.45
N ILE A 80 19.23 -23.31 -30.85
CA ILE A 80 18.45 -23.44 -29.63
C ILE A 80 19.43 -23.75 -28.50
N THR A 81 19.43 -22.94 -27.45
CA THR A 81 20.21 -23.23 -26.25
C THR A 81 19.27 -23.82 -25.21
N LEU A 82 19.53 -25.06 -24.80
CA LEU A 82 18.79 -25.78 -23.76
C LEU A 82 19.58 -25.69 -22.46
N VAL A 83 18.91 -25.33 -21.37
CA VAL A 83 19.50 -25.26 -20.04
C VAL A 83 18.68 -26.15 -19.12
N ALA A 84 19.35 -27.08 -18.45
CA ALA A 84 18.69 -28.08 -17.61
C ALA A 84 18.29 -27.52 -16.24
N ASP A 85 19.04 -26.56 -15.71
CA ASP A 85 18.84 -26.01 -14.37
C ASP A 85 18.30 -24.57 -14.42
N PRO A 86 17.05 -24.32 -14.01
CA PRO A 86 16.48 -22.98 -13.97
C PRO A 86 17.13 -22.08 -12.92
N GLY A 87 17.86 -22.65 -11.94
CA GLY A 87 18.61 -21.92 -10.92
C GLY A 87 19.59 -20.90 -11.53
N TRP A 88 20.14 -21.22 -12.71
CA TRP A 88 21.03 -20.36 -13.49
C TRP A 88 20.41 -19.04 -13.92
N PHE A 89 19.08 -18.90 -13.90
CA PHE A 89 18.36 -17.69 -14.29
C PHE A 89 17.65 -17.00 -13.12
N THR A 90 17.98 -17.38 -11.89
CA THR A 90 17.43 -16.71 -10.70
C THR A 90 18.20 -15.44 -10.38
N ASN A 91 17.48 -14.43 -9.87
CA ASN A 91 18.07 -13.16 -9.47
C ASN A 91 19.16 -13.32 -8.40
N GLN A 92 19.00 -14.31 -7.51
CA GLN A 92 19.96 -14.58 -6.46
C GLN A 92 21.30 -15.07 -7.04
N VAL A 93 21.25 -16.11 -7.90
CA VAL A 93 22.47 -16.63 -8.54
C VAL A 93 23.13 -15.57 -9.42
N TRP A 94 22.35 -14.74 -10.13
CA TRP A 94 22.90 -13.64 -10.93
C TRP A 94 23.56 -12.54 -10.11
N ARG A 95 23.17 -12.38 -8.84
CA ARG A 95 23.74 -11.38 -7.94
C ARG A 95 25.00 -11.90 -7.24
N ASP A 96 24.97 -13.16 -6.83
CA ASP A 96 25.94 -13.72 -5.90
C ASP A 96 27.03 -14.56 -6.59
N SER A 97 27.00 -14.70 -7.93
CA SER A 97 27.95 -15.52 -8.69
C SER A 97 28.33 -14.92 -10.04
N ASP A 98 29.36 -15.49 -10.68
CA ASP A 98 29.83 -15.11 -12.01
C ASP A 98 29.01 -15.72 -13.16
N VAL A 99 27.90 -16.39 -12.88
CA VAL A 99 26.99 -16.96 -13.90
C VAL A 99 26.58 -15.97 -14.99
N PRO A 100 26.31 -14.68 -14.71
CA PRO A 100 25.97 -13.71 -15.76
C PRO A 100 27.05 -13.57 -16.85
N SER A 101 28.33 -13.76 -16.50
CA SER A 101 29.43 -13.66 -17.48
C SER A 101 29.36 -14.74 -18.56
N VAL A 102 28.85 -15.93 -18.20
CA VAL A 102 28.67 -17.08 -19.10
C VAL A 102 27.28 -17.07 -19.74
N ALA A 103 26.23 -16.71 -19.00
CA ALA A 103 24.86 -16.74 -19.48
C ALA A 103 24.54 -15.62 -20.48
N LEU A 104 25.09 -14.41 -20.29
CA LEU A 104 24.75 -13.25 -21.12
C LEU A 104 25.15 -13.42 -22.59
N PRO A 105 26.37 -13.93 -22.93
CA PRO A 105 26.73 -14.22 -24.32
C PRO A 105 25.93 -15.36 -24.97
N LEU A 106 25.23 -16.19 -24.17
CA LEU A 106 24.35 -17.23 -24.69
C LEU A 106 22.98 -16.69 -25.09
N LEU A 107 22.50 -15.67 -24.37
CA LEU A 107 21.17 -15.06 -24.57
C LEU A 107 21.19 -13.85 -25.50
N THR A 108 22.34 -13.19 -25.67
CA THR A 108 22.48 -11.98 -26.46
C THR A 108 23.24 -12.21 -27.77
N PRO A 109 22.90 -11.49 -28.85
CA PRO A 109 23.68 -11.51 -30.09
C PRO A 109 25.11 -11.08 -29.82
N ARG A 110 26.07 -11.62 -30.60
CA ARG A 110 27.46 -11.19 -30.53
C ARG A 110 27.56 -9.69 -30.82
N ARG A 111 28.46 -9.00 -30.11
CA ARG A 111 28.67 -7.55 -30.25
C ARG A 111 29.00 -7.11 -31.69
N GLU A 112 29.66 -7.98 -32.45
CA GLU A 112 30.01 -7.79 -33.87
C GLU A 112 28.79 -7.85 -34.81
N ARG A 113 27.70 -8.50 -34.39
CA ARG A 113 26.48 -8.67 -35.18
C ARG A 113 25.27 -8.29 -34.32
N PRO A 114 24.99 -6.98 -34.17
CA PRO A 114 23.86 -6.52 -33.38
C PRO A 114 22.56 -7.12 -33.94
N GLY A 115 21.84 -7.84 -33.08
CA GLY A 115 20.58 -8.50 -33.41
C GLY A 115 19.45 -7.99 -32.54
N ARG A 116 18.21 -8.32 -32.92
CA ARG A 116 17.04 -8.09 -32.08
C ARG A 116 16.88 -9.28 -31.13
N VAL A 117 16.70 -8.98 -29.85
CA VAL A 117 16.29 -9.97 -28.84
C VAL A 117 14.80 -9.80 -28.62
N ALA A 118 14.04 -10.87 -28.82
CA ALA A 118 12.64 -10.94 -28.46
C ALA A 118 12.51 -11.87 -27.26
N TRP A 119 11.71 -11.45 -26.29
CA TRP A 119 11.36 -12.25 -25.12
C TRP A 119 9.94 -12.74 -25.31
N ASP A 120 9.74 -14.04 -25.16
CA ASP A 120 8.40 -14.61 -25.11
C ASP A 120 7.91 -14.60 -23.67
N GLU A 121 6.98 -13.69 -23.40
CA GLU A 121 6.34 -13.53 -22.10
C GLU A 121 4.90 -14.05 -22.13
N TYR A 122 4.53 -14.87 -23.12
CA TYR A 122 3.17 -15.35 -23.34
C TYR A 122 2.54 -15.98 -22.09
N HIS A 123 3.29 -16.82 -21.38
CA HIS A 123 2.84 -17.45 -20.12
C HIS A 123 3.04 -16.59 -18.88
N GLN A 124 3.80 -15.49 -18.97
CA GLN A 124 4.01 -14.53 -17.89
C GLN A 124 2.98 -13.39 -17.91
N GLY A 125 1.99 -13.47 -18.82
CA GLY A 125 0.90 -12.51 -18.88
C GLY A 125 1.25 -11.20 -19.57
N PHE A 126 2.36 -11.11 -20.31
CA PHE A 126 2.70 -9.96 -21.13
C PHE A 126 2.58 -10.32 -22.61
N GLY A 127 1.36 -10.23 -23.15
CA GLY A 127 1.09 -10.37 -24.58
C GLY A 127 1.14 -9.01 -25.29
N PHE A 128 1.66 -8.98 -26.52
CA PHE A 128 1.58 -7.81 -27.39
C PHE A 128 0.12 -7.60 -27.85
N GLY A 129 -0.54 -6.60 -27.28
CA GLY A 129 -1.93 -6.29 -27.59
C GLY A 129 -2.59 -5.58 -26.42
N GLN A 130 -2.31 -4.28 -26.31
CA GLN A 130 -2.70 -3.41 -25.21
C GLN A 130 -2.16 -3.83 -23.84
N GLN A 131 -1.70 -2.84 -23.10
CA GLN A 131 -1.60 -2.91 -21.65
C GLN A 131 -3.02 -3.08 -21.09
N THR A 132 -3.63 -4.24 -21.29
CA THR A 132 -4.81 -4.63 -20.55
C THR A 132 -4.30 -4.86 -19.14
N SER A 133 -4.43 -3.81 -18.32
CA SER A 133 -4.35 -3.91 -16.87
C SER A 133 -4.97 -5.23 -16.43
N PHE A 134 -4.43 -5.87 -15.41
CA PHE A 134 -5.02 -7.09 -14.83
C PHE A 134 -6.56 -6.94 -14.70
N ALA A 135 -7.01 -5.76 -14.26
CA ALA A 135 -8.43 -5.39 -14.21
C ALA A 135 -9.17 -5.49 -15.55
N GLY A 136 -8.56 -5.08 -16.67
CA GLY A 136 -9.14 -5.16 -18.00
C GLY A 136 -9.32 -6.61 -18.49
N ARG A 137 -8.36 -7.50 -18.21
CA ARG A 137 -8.51 -8.93 -18.54
C ARG A 137 -9.52 -9.62 -17.65
N THR A 138 -9.51 -9.33 -16.36
CA THR A 138 -10.51 -9.82 -15.41
C THR A 138 -11.90 -9.38 -15.83
N TRP A 139 -12.08 -8.10 -16.19
CA TRP A 139 -13.36 -7.57 -16.67
C TRP A 139 -13.83 -8.17 -17.99
N SER A 140 -12.91 -8.39 -18.93
CA SER A 140 -13.20 -9.09 -20.18
C SER A 140 -13.66 -10.51 -19.92
N TRP A 141 -12.95 -11.24 -19.07
CA TRP A 141 -13.29 -12.62 -18.69
C TRP A 141 -14.64 -12.70 -17.95
N LEU A 142 -14.90 -11.75 -17.03
CA LEU A 142 -16.19 -11.69 -16.31
C LEU A 142 -17.37 -11.52 -17.28
N ARG A 143 -17.19 -10.86 -18.44
CA ARG A 143 -18.24 -10.71 -19.46
C ARG A 143 -18.30 -11.82 -20.48
N SER A 144 -17.18 -12.48 -20.79
CA SER A 144 -17.13 -13.49 -21.86
C SER A 144 -17.39 -14.91 -21.36
N SER A 145 -17.18 -15.19 -20.07
CA SER A 145 -17.36 -16.51 -19.48
C SER A 145 -18.73 -16.67 -18.80
N PRO A 146 -19.43 -17.81 -18.95
CA PRO A 146 -20.67 -18.10 -18.22
C PRO A 146 -20.50 -18.02 -16.69
N ALA A 147 -19.36 -18.47 -16.18
CA ALA A 147 -19.03 -18.37 -14.75
C ALA A 147 -18.84 -16.93 -14.29
N GLY A 148 -18.25 -16.09 -15.16
CA GLY A 148 -18.11 -14.65 -14.92
C GLY A 148 -19.46 -13.95 -14.78
N TRP A 149 -20.43 -14.31 -15.63
CA TRP A 149 -21.81 -13.82 -15.55
C TRP A 149 -22.50 -14.24 -14.26
N ALA A 150 -22.34 -15.48 -13.82
CA ALA A 150 -22.89 -15.95 -12.54
C ALA A 150 -22.36 -15.11 -11.36
N ILE A 151 -21.07 -14.79 -11.36
CA ILE A 151 -20.46 -13.92 -10.34
C ILE A 151 -21.07 -12.51 -10.38
N LEU A 152 -21.22 -11.91 -11.56
CA LEU A 152 -21.84 -10.58 -11.69
C LEU A 152 -23.28 -10.57 -11.19
N GLN A 153 -24.06 -11.62 -11.49
CA GLN A 153 -25.43 -11.76 -11.01
C GLN A 153 -25.49 -11.87 -9.49
N LEU A 154 -24.61 -12.67 -8.87
CA LEU A 154 -24.53 -12.78 -7.42
C LEU A 154 -24.17 -11.45 -6.76
N ILE A 155 -23.22 -10.70 -7.33
CA ILE A 155 -22.86 -9.37 -6.84
C ILE A 155 -24.06 -8.42 -6.96
N ALA A 156 -24.78 -8.44 -8.09
CA ALA A 156 -25.96 -7.61 -8.29
C ALA A 156 -27.06 -7.94 -7.25
N VAL A 157 -27.36 -9.21 -7.03
CA VAL A 157 -28.32 -9.66 -6.01
C VAL A 157 -27.88 -9.25 -4.61
N ALA A 158 -26.59 -9.39 -4.28
CA ALA A 158 -26.04 -8.96 -2.99
C ALA A 158 -26.17 -7.45 -2.78
N LEU A 159 -25.94 -6.64 -3.81
CA LEU A 159 -26.12 -5.19 -3.75
C LEU A 159 -27.59 -4.80 -3.59
N VAL A 160 -28.51 -5.48 -4.27
CA VAL A 160 -29.96 -5.28 -4.10
C VAL A 160 -30.38 -5.68 -2.69
N TRP A 161 -29.93 -6.83 -2.19
CA TRP A 161 -30.17 -7.26 -0.81
C TRP A 161 -29.62 -6.25 0.20
N LEU A 162 -28.41 -5.74 -0.01
CA LEU A 162 -27.80 -4.71 0.83
C LEU A 162 -28.63 -3.41 0.79
N ALA A 163 -29.08 -2.99 -0.39
CA ALA A 163 -29.93 -1.81 -0.53
C ALA A 163 -31.27 -2.00 0.20
N MET A 164 -31.91 -3.17 0.06
CA MET A 164 -33.17 -3.48 0.75
C MET A 164 -33.00 -3.54 2.28
N THR A 165 -31.87 -4.03 2.77
CA THR A 165 -31.55 -4.06 4.20
C THR A 165 -31.11 -2.70 4.74
N ALA A 166 -30.52 -1.85 3.90
CA ALA A 166 -30.14 -0.48 4.25
C ALA A 166 -31.34 0.47 4.36
N VAL A 167 -32.40 0.24 3.57
CA VAL A 167 -33.65 1.02 3.66
C VAL A 167 -34.50 0.49 4.82
N ARG A 168 -34.17 0.96 6.02
CA ARG A 168 -35.01 0.74 7.20
C ARG A 168 -36.27 1.58 7.10
N PHE A 169 -37.34 1.02 6.53
CA PHE A 169 -38.70 1.56 6.70
C PHE A 169 -39.18 1.27 8.12
N GLY A 170 -38.73 2.10 9.06
CA GLY A 170 -39.32 2.23 10.38
C GLY A 170 -39.45 3.71 10.67
N PRO A 171 -40.48 4.16 11.41
CA PRO A 171 -40.47 5.51 11.94
C PRO A 171 -39.13 5.69 12.66
N ALA A 172 -38.48 6.82 12.44
CA ALA A 172 -37.33 7.21 13.23
C ALA A 172 -37.78 7.23 14.69
N ARG A 173 -37.65 6.11 15.39
CA ARG A 173 -37.81 6.08 16.84
C ARG A 173 -36.73 7.00 17.33
N SER A 174 -37.12 8.05 18.03
CA SER A 174 -36.24 8.89 18.81
C SER A 174 -35.59 8.02 19.88
N VAL A 175 -34.56 7.26 19.47
CA VAL A 175 -33.63 6.63 20.40
C VAL A 175 -32.72 7.76 20.86
N ILE A 176 -33.28 8.55 21.78
CA ILE A 176 -32.70 9.15 22.98
C ILE A 176 -33.88 9.92 23.55
N GLU A 177 -34.73 9.21 24.30
CA GLU A 177 -35.28 9.85 25.48
C GLU A 177 -34.05 10.30 26.28
N ARG A 178 -33.88 11.62 26.41
CA ARG A 178 -32.77 12.24 27.14
C ARG A 178 -32.96 11.92 28.61
N ARG A 179 -32.79 10.64 28.96
CA ARG A 179 -32.68 10.18 30.33
C ARG A 179 -31.46 10.90 30.86
N ARG A 180 -31.68 11.65 31.94
CA ARG A 180 -30.67 12.34 32.73
C ARG A 180 -29.72 11.30 33.33
N ARG A 181 -28.90 10.62 32.52
CA ARG A 181 -27.64 10.08 33.01
C ARG A 181 -26.73 11.28 33.15
N SER A 182 -26.28 11.51 34.38
CA SER A 182 -25.41 12.62 34.68
C SER A 182 -24.19 12.52 33.76
N PRO A 183 -23.73 13.65 33.17
CA PRO A 183 -22.49 13.70 32.39
C PRO A 183 -21.27 13.12 33.12
N LEU A 184 -21.39 12.87 34.43
CA LEU A 184 -20.36 12.30 35.29
C LEU A 184 -20.11 10.81 35.05
N GLU A 185 -21.12 9.97 34.80
CA GLU A 185 -20.88 8.52 34.56
C GLU A 185 -20.07 8.27 33.27
N HIS A 186 -20.22 9.13 32.26
CA HIS A 186 -19.44 9.02 31.03
C HIS A 186 -18.01 9.56 31.19
N LEU A 187 -17.83 10.59 32.01
CA LEU A 187 -16.51 11.13 32.35
C LEU A 187 -15.73 10.21 33.29
N GLU A 188 -16.40 9.50 34.19
CA GLU A 188 -15.81 8.51 35.08
C GLU A 188 -15.30 7.29 34.28
N ALA A 189 -16.07 6.80 33.32
CA ALA A 189 -15.63 5.73 32.42
C ALA A 189 -14.46 6.17 31.50
N LEU A 190 -14.45 7.43 31.03
CA LEU A 190 -13.36 7.98 30.24
C LEU A 190 -12.09 8.21 31.09
N GLY A 191 -12.27 8.64 32.34
CA GLY A 191 -11.22 8.80 33.34
C GLY A 191 -10.54 7.46 33.67
N ALA A 192 -11.33 6.42 33.96
CA ALA A 192 -10.83 5.06 34.21
C ALA A 192 -10.13 4.46 32.98
N GLY A 193 -10.61 4.76 31.77
CA GLY A 193 -9.97 4.34 30.52
C GLY A 193 -8.59 4.97 30.31
N LEU A 194 -8.45 6.27 30.58
CA LEU A 194 -7.17 6.99 30.50
C LEU A 194 -6.21 6.62 31.64
N GLU A 195 -6.73 6.29 32.82
CA GLU A 195 -5.99 5.77 33.99
C GLU A 195 -5.34 4.42 33.70
N SER A 196 -6.04 3.51 33.01
CA SER A 196 -5.49 2.17 32.70
C SER A 196 -4.30 2.20 31.73
N ALA A 197 -4.13 3.28 30.97
CA ALA A 197 -3.16 3.39 29.88
C ALA A 197 -2.03 4.41 30.11
N ALA A 198 -2.15 5.31 31.10
CA ALA A 198 -1.16 6.36 31.34
C ALA A 198 -1.13 6.82 32.81
N ASP A 199 0.06 7.21 33.27
CA ASP A 199 0.26 7.92 34.55
C ASP A 199 -0.63 9.17 34.63
N ALA A 200 -1.28 9.43 35.77
CA ALA A 200 -2.30 10.47 35.91
C ALA A 200 -1.80 11.87 35.50
N ASP A 201 -0.53 12.15 35.75
CA ASP A 201 0.15 13.39 35.35
C ASP A 201 0.31 13.51 33.81
N THR A 202 0.35 12.37 33.11
CA THR A 202 0.33 12.34 31.65
C THR A 202 -1.08 12.56 31.13
N ALA A 203 -2.10 11.97 31.76
CA ALA A 203 -3.50 12.15 31.38
C ALA A 203 -3.94 13.62 31.49
N VAL A 204 -3.69 14.28 32.63
CA VAL A 204 -4.01 15.71 32.84
C VAL A 204 -3.32 16.60 31.81
N ARG A 205 -2.04 16.33 31.51
CA ARG A 205 -1.27 17.06 30.49
C ARG A 205 -1.83 16.88 29.08
N ARG A 206 -2.27 15.66 28.74
CA ARG A 206 -2.89 15.36 27.44
C ARG A 206 -4.24 16.07 27.29
N LEU A 207 -5.03 16.16 28.36
CA LEU A 207 -6.28 16.92 28.38
C LEU A 207 -6.01 18.41 28.12
N ALA A 208 -5.03 19.01 28.80
CA ALA A 208 -4.64 20.41 28.59
C ALA A 208 -4.08 20.66 27.18
N LEU A 209 -3.26 19.75 26.63
CA LEU A 209 -2.80 19.81 25.24
C LEU A 209 -3.95 19.70 24.23
N GLY A 210 -4.95 18.87 24.52
CA GLY A 210 -6.16 18.72 23.72
C GLY A 210 -6.95 20.02 23.65
N LEU A 211 -7.14 20.68 24.80
CA LEU A 211 -7.78 22.00 24.88
C LEU A 211 -6.98 23.04 24.09
N ARG A 212 -5.66 23.10 24.28
CA ARG A 212 -4.76 24.00 23.52
C ARG A 212 -4.94 23.83 22.03
N ARG A 213 -4.89 22.58 21.53
CA ARG A 213 -5.04 22.27 20.09
C ARG A 213 -6.38 22.73 19.51
N ARG A 214 -7.47 22.65 20.29
CA ARG A 214 -8.81 23.05 19.84
C ARG A 214 -8.99 24.57 19.82
N LEU A 215 -8.33 25.28 20.72
CA LEU A 215 -8.41 26.75 20.82
C LEU A 215 -7.37 27.46 19.94
N SER A 216 -6.22 26.84 19.68
CA SER A 216 -5.22 27.37 18.75
C SER A 216 -5.67 27.16 17.30
N ARG A 217 -6.14 28.23 16.64
CA ARG A 217 -6.50 28.19 15.21
C ARG A 217 -5.30 28.18 14.24
N THR A 218 -4.08 28.28 14.74
CA THR A 218 -2.85 28.31 13.95
C THR A 218 -1.76 27.53 14.69
N GLY A 219 -1.03 26.70 13.97
CA GLY A 219 -0.07 25.70 14.48
C GLY A 219 1.08 26.28 15.32
N TYR A 220 0.80 26.66 16.55
CA TYR A 220 1.80 27.06 17.52
C TYR A 220 2.46 25.82 18.11
N LEU A 221 3.61 25.45 17.54
CA LEU A 221 4.55 24.48 18.09
C LEU A 221 5.41 25.18 19.14
N ALA A 222 4.82 25.51 20.29
CA ALA A 222 5.59 25.76 21.48
C ALA A 222 5.63 24.52 22.36
N ASP A 223 6.78 24.41 23.02
CA ASP A 223 7.31 23.33 23.85
C ASP A 223 6.23 22.53 24.60
N GLY A 224 6.53 21.27 24.91
CA GLY A 224 5.59 20.34 25.57
C GLY A 224 5.08 20.82 26.94
N ASN A 225 5.55 21.96 27.43
CA ASN A 225 5.07 22.65 28.61
C ASN A 225 3.79 23.46 28.31
N VAL A 226 2.69 23.07 28.96
CA VAL A 226 1.36 23.66 28.78
C VAL A 226 1.08 24.77 29.81
N VAL A 227 1.86 24.84 30.89
CA VAL A 227 1.60 25.74 32.04
C VAL A 227 1.59 27.23 31.63
N PRO A 228 2.58 27.76 30.89
CA PRO A 228 2.58 29.17 30.50
C PRO A 228 1.42 29.53 29.56
N TRP A 229 0.94 28.55 28.79
CA TRP A 229 -0.22 28.75 27.92
C TRP A 229 -1.53 28.83 28.73
N VAL A 230 -1.66 28.05 29.80
CA VAL A 230 -2.82 28.11 30.71
C VAL A 230 -2.85 29.45 31.46
N GLU A 231 -1.70 29.97 31.89
CA GLU A 231 -1.62 31.31 32.49
C GLU A 231 -2.08 32.41 31.52
N GLY A 232 -1.65 32.33 30.25
CA GLY A 232 -2.13 33.25 29.21
C GLY A 232 -3.63 33.10 28.92
N LEU A 233 -4.19 31.90 29.08
CA LEU A 233 -5.62 31.63 28.91
C LEU A 233 -6.45 32.31 30.01
N GLU A 234 -5.96 32.39 31.25
CA GLU A 234 -6.65 33.07 32.35
C GLU A 234 -6.91 34.55 32.03
N LEU A 235 -5.93 35.22 31.41
CA LEU A 235 -6.04 36.61 30.98
C LEU A 235 -7.01 36.80 29.81
N ALA A 236 -7.25 35.77 29.00
CA ALA A 236 -8.17 35.81 27.87
C ALA A 236 -9.64 35.56 28.25
N MET A 237 -9.90 34.99 29.43
CA MET A 237 -11.26 34.69 29.90
C MET A 237 -12.01 35.95 30.34
N ARG A 238 -13.23 36.15 29.82
CA ARG A 238 -14.07 37.32 30.13
C ARG A 238 -14.83 37.16 31.45
N GLY A 239 -15.28 35.95 31.79
CA GLY A 239 -16.08 35.65 32.97
C GLY A 239 -15.26 35.32 34.22
N PRO A 240 -15.83 35.51 35.43
CA PRO A 240 -15.21 35.08 36.68
C PRO A 240 -15.20 33.54 36.83
N GLU A 241 -16.19 32.85 36.26
CA GLU A 241 -16.31 31.39 36.33
C GLU A 241 -15.23 30.69 35.50
N GLY A 242 -14.97 31.13 34.28
CA GLY A 242 -13.90 30.63 33.42
C GLY A 242 -12.51 30.92 33.98
N ARG A 243 -12.29 32.09 34.58
CA ARG A 243 -11.05 32.37 35.32
C ARG A 243 -10.86 31.42 36.51
N ALA A 244 -11.93 31.05 37.20
CA ALA A 244 -11.85 30.05 38.28
C ALA A 244 -11.55 28.64 37.72
N ALA A 245 -12.13 28.27 36.59
CA ALA A 245 -11.88 26.99 35.92
C ALA A 245 -10.44 26.87 35.40
N VAL A 246 -9.89 27.92 34.79
CA VAL A 246 -8.48 27.96 34.36
C VAL A 246 -7.54 27.84 35.55
N ARG A 247 -7.82 28.53 36.68
CA ARG A 247 -7.02 28.41 37.91
C ARG A 247 -7.05 27.00 38.50
N ARG A 248 -8.21 26.32 38.48
CA ARG A 248 -8.31 24.90 38.87
C ARG A 248 -7.44 24.01 37.97
N LEU A 249 -7.50 24.20 36.65
CA LEU A 249 -6.68 23.44 35.71
C LEU A 249 -5.17 23.70 35.92
N HIS A 250 -4.78 24.95 36.15
CA HIS A 250 -3.41 25.31 36.48
C HIS A 250 -2.93 24.62 37.76
N GLN A 251 -3.73 24.66 38.83
CA GLN A 251 -3.42 24.00 40.09
C GLN A 251 -3.23 22.49 39.90
N LEU A 252 -4.10 21.81 39.14
CA LEU A 252 -4.01 20.38 38.86
C LEU A 252 -2.81 19.99 37.97
N LEU A 253 -2.27 20.92 37.18
CA LEU A 253 -1.04 20.72 36.41
C LEU A 253 0.23 20.93 37.27
N THR A 254 0.16 21.77 38.30
CA THR A 254 1.30 22.10 39.17
C THR A 254 1.43 21.22 40.40
N VAL A 255 0.30 20.80 41.01
CA VAL A 255 0.27 20.05 42.26
C VAL A 255 0.29 18.56 41.98
N ARG A 256 1.37 17.90 42.41
CA ARG A 256 1.54 16.44 42.30
C ARG A 256 1.14 15.75 43.59
N ASP A 257 -0.16 15.65 43.82
CA ASP A 257 -0.65 14.82 44.92
C ASP A 257 -0.55 13.32 44.53
N ARG A 258 -0.24 12.42 45.45
CA ARG A 258 -0.12 10.98 45.13
C ARG A 258 -1.36 10.17 45.52
N ASP A 259 -2.20 10.73 46.39
CA ASP A 259 -3.21 9.95 47.08
C ASP A 259 -4.58 9.97 46.39
N ASP A 260 -4.87 10.97 45.54
CA ASP A 260 -6.09 11.04 44.74
C ASP A 260 -5.81 11.26 43.24
N ARG A 261 -5.36 10.18 42.57
CA ARG A 261 -5.04 10.20 41.12
C ARG A 261 -6.29 10.23 40.25
N ALA A 262 -7.30 9.44 40.61
CA ALA A 262 -8.54 9.31 39.85
C ALA A 262 -9.38 10.61 39.92
N GLY A 263 -9.52 11.19 41.12
CA GLY A 263 -10.18 12.48 41.30
C GLY A 263 -9.49 13.61 40.53
N ARG A 264 -8.15 13.62 40.47
CA ARG A 264 -7.39 14.63 39.71
C ARG A 264 -7.75 14.65 38.22
N VAL A 265 -7.79 13.48 37.57
CA VAL A 265 -8.08 13.41 36.12
C VAL A 265 -9.51 13.86 35.85
N LEU A 266 -10.46 13.46 36.70
CA LEU A 266 -11.86 13.88 36.60
C LEU A 266 -12.00 15.39 36.78
N HIS A 267 -11.38 15.96 37.82
CA HIS A 267 -11.40 17.41 38.05
C HIS A 267 -10.71 18.20 36.94
N ALA A 268 -9.66 17.65 36.32
CA ALA A 268 -9.02 18.25 35.16
C ALA A 268 -9.93 18.24 33.93
N ALA A 269 -10.63 17.12 33.68
CA ALA A 269 -11.60 17.02 32.60
C ALA A 269 -12.78 17.99 32.79
N GLN A 270 -13.31 18.10 34.01
CA GLN A 270 -14.36 19.06 34.37
C GLN A 270 -13.88 20.50 34.13
N ALA A 271 -12.69 20.87 34.63
CA ALA A 271 -12.14 22.20 34.43
C ALA A 271 -11.92 22.54 32.95
N VAL A 272 -11.51 21.58 32.13
CA VAL A 272 -11.38 21.76 30.67
C VAL A 272 -12.74 22.00 30.01
N GLU A 273 -13.79 21.28 30.42
CA GLU A 273 -15.14 21.45 29.87
C GLU A 273 -15.74 22.79 30.28
N ASP A 274 -15.59 23.21 31.55
CA ASP A 274 -16.04 24.52 32.04
C ASP A 274 -15.43 25.67 31.20
N VAL A 275 -14.12 25.59 30.93
CA VAL A 275 -13.40 26.58 30.09
C VAL A 275 -13.91 26.55 28.66
N TRP A 276 -14.19 25.36 28.12
CA TRP A 276 -14.69 25.20 26.76
C TRP A 276 -16.13 25.70 26.58
N GLU A 277 -17.01 25.46 27.56
CA GLU A 277 -18.40 25.93 27.54
C GLU A 277 -18.47 27.46 27.56
N GLU A 278 -17.60 28.15 28.32
CA GLU A 278 -17.57 29.62 28.32
C GLU A 278 -17.04 30.20 27.01
N LEU A 279 -16.05 29.54 26.39
CA LEU A 279 -15.45 30.01 25.13
C LEU A 279 -16.31 29.69 23.89
N ARG A 280 -17.24 28.73 23.98
CA ARG A 280 -18.22 28.50 22.91
C ARG A 280 -19.37 29.50 23.04
N PRO A 281 -19.70 30.26 21.99
CA PRO A 281 -20.95 31.01 22.00
C PRO A 281 -22.11 30.01 22.10
N ARG A 282 -23.00 30.21 23.09
CA ARG A 282 -24.30 29.53 23.14
C ARG A 282 -24.97 29.77 21.79
N THR A 283 -25.08 28.74 20.96
CA THR A 283 -25.97 28.80 19.80
C THR A 283 -27.39 28.86 20.35
N THR A 284 -27.88 30.07 20.61
CA THR A 284 -29.30 30.35 20.79
C THR A 284 -30.00 30.04 19.48
N ARG A 285 -30.31 28.76 19.26
CA ARG A 285 -31.33 28.36 18.30
C ARG A 285 -32.64 28.18 19.06
N SER A 286 -33.09 29.29 19.65
CA SER A 286 -34.51 29.52 19.93
C SER A 286 -35.08 30.13 18.65
N ALA A 287 -35.57 29.26 17.77
CA ALA A 287 -36.46 29.66 16.68
C ALA A 287 -37.82 29.03 17.00
N SER A 288 -38.73 29.94 17.33
CA SER A 288 -40.20 29.87 17.19
C SER A 288 -40.74 28.78 16.27
#